data_AF-S2LG15-F1
#
_entry.id   AF-S2LG15-F1
#
_cell.length_a   1.000
_cell.length_b   1.000
_cell.length_c   1.000
_cell.angle_alpha   90.00
_cell.angle_beta   90.00
_cell.angle_gamma   90.00
#
_symmetry.space_group_name_H-M   'P 1'
#
loop_
_entity.id
_entity.type
_entity.pdbx_description
1 polymer ?
#
loop_
_entity_poly.entity_id
_entity_poly.type
_entity_poly.pdbx_seq_one_letter_code
_entity_poly.pdbx_strand_id
1 'polypeptide(L)'
;MENKTITKDNVEETENHSESPKIKKEKAIKKISIFLIILIILGAIYGAYWFLYGRNYVKTDDAYVNGNQNVITSQVEGTITQIYIEDTQFVEKGQLLAVLDDTDYKIALENAAASLGKAVRAYSNLSSDVAQAEDNVKVKESQLKKAETDFAMDRASYNAGLTSKHQYETSKNNLNI
;
A
#
# COMPACT_ATOMS: atom_id res chain seq x y z
N MET A 1 69.73 -89.89 33.30
CA MET A 1 68.81 -89.46 32.24
C MET A 1 68.73 -90.61 31.25
N GLU A 2 68.06 -91.70 31.63
CA GLU A 2 66.61 -91.97 31.40
C GLU A 2 66.41 -92.49 29.97
N ASN A 3 66.42 -93.83 29.80
CA ASN A 3 65.25 -94.74 29.66
C ASN A 3 64.74 -94.71 28.20
N LYS A 4 64.94 -95.72 27.34
CA LYS A 4 64.49 -97.14 27.31
C LYS A 4 63.68 -97.29 26.00
N THR A 5 64.26 -97.92 24.99
CA THR A 5 64.02 -99.31 24.58
C THR A 5 62.59 -99.62 24.13
N ILE A 6 62.56 -100.27 22.96
CA ILE A 6 61.64 -101.32 22.48
C ILE A 6 60.44 -100.86 21.66
N THR A 7 59.98 -101.55 20.61
CA THR A 7 60.44 -102.61 19.67
C THR A 7 59.12 -102.97 18.98
N LYS A 8 59.12 -102.97 17.64
CA LYS A 8 58.35 -103.79 16.67
C LYS A 8 56.84 -104.09 16.86
N ASP A 9 56.23 -104.27 15.70
CA ASP A 9 55.30 -105.36 15.31
C ASP A 9 54.02 -104.87 14.62
N ASN A 10 54.03 -105.04 13.29
CA ASN A 10 53.07 -105.83 12.51
C ASN A 10 51.58 -105.79 12.91
N VAL A 11 50.70 -105.27 12.05
CA VAL A 11 49.29 -105.72 11.98
C VAL A 11 48.75 -105.62 10.55
N GLU A 12 48.23 -106.76 10.10
CA GLU A 12 47.38 -107.05 8.96
C GLU A 12 45.92 -106.55 9.14
N GLU A 13 45.32 -106.14 8.01
CA GLU A 13 43.97 -106.50 7.53
C GLU A 13 42.65 -106.03 8.22
N THR A 14 41.64 -105.84 7.36
CA THR A 14 40.17 -105.75 7.57
C THR A 14 39.62 -104.47 8.22
N GLU A 15 38.44 -103.92 7.92
CA GLU A 15 37.39 -104.10 6.92
C GLU A 15 36.39 -102.92 7.07
N ASN A 16 35.74 -102.53 5.95
CA ASN A 16 34.29 -102.25 5.84
C ASN A 16 33.62 -100.91 6.29
N HIS A 17 32.67 -100.53 5.41
CA HIS A 17 31.42 -99.75 5.56
C HIS A 17 31.40 -98.22 5.50
N SER A 18 30.78 -97.69 4.43
CA SER A 18 29.54 -96.87 4.53
C SER A 18 29.06 -96.44 3.14
N GLU A 19 27.86 -96.89 2.76
CA GLU A 19 27.16 -96.61 1.50
C GLU A 19 26.74 -95.14 1.32
N SER A 20 26.76 -94.66 0.08
CA SER A 20 26.20 -93.37 -0.35
C SER A 20 24.73 -93.51 -0.81
N PRO A 21 23.78 -92.66 -0.37
CA PRO A 21 22.38 -92.78 -0.77
C PRO A 21 22.13 -92.10 -2.13
N LYS A 22 21.40 -92.78 -3.04
CA LYS A 22 20.96 -92.26 -4.34
C LYS A 22 19.90 -91.15 -4.18
N ILE A 23 20.20 -89.93 -4.63
CA ILE A 23 19.30 -88.77 -4.56
C ILE A 23 18.27 -88.76 -5.71
N LYS A 24 16.99 -88.61 -5.38
CA LYS A 24 15.88 -88.34 -6.32
C LYS A 24 15.97 -86.89 -6.85
N LYS A 25 16.78 -86.67 -7.91
CA LYS A 25 17.09 -85.35 -8.48
C LYS A 25 15.90 -84.59 -9.11
N GLU A 26 14.85 -85.27 -9.61
CA GLU A 26 13.73 -84.59 -10.29
C GLU A 26 12.85 -83.72 -9.37
N LYS A 27 12.60 -84.14 -8.13
CA LYS A 27 11.71 -83.40 -7.22
C LYS A 27 12.35 -82.13 -6.66
N ALA A 28 13.68 -82.10 -6.54
CA ALA A 28 14.42 -80.92 -6.08
C ALA A 28 14.45 -79.82 -7.15
N ILE A 29 14.63 -80.19 -8.43
CA ILE A 29 14.66 -79.25 -9.57
C ILE A 29 13.26 -78.63 -9.78
N LYS A 30 12.17 -79.41 -9.64
CA LYS A 30 10.80 -78.87 -9.70
C LYS A 30 10.50 -77.87 -8.58
N LYS A 31 10.97 -78.12 -7.35
CA LYS A 31 10.80 -77.18 -6.22
C LYS A 31 11.55 -75.87 -6.45
N ILE A 32 12.77 -75.95 -6.98
CA ILE A 32 13.58 -74.78 -7.36
C ILE A 32 12.92 -73.99 -8.51
N SER A 33 12.38 -74.68 -9.52
CA SER A 33 11.68 -74.03 -10.62
C SER A 33 10.40 -73.30 -10.16
N ILE A 34 9.64 -73.90 -9.24
CA ILE A 34 8.45 -73.27 -8.66
C ILE A 34 8.83 -72.05 -7.82
N PHE A 35 9.89 -72.15 -7.04
CA PHE A 35 10.42 -71.03 -6.27
C PHE A 35 10.84 -69.87 -7.19
N LEU A 36 11.51 -70.17 -8.30
CA LEU A 36 11.92 -69.16 -9.29
C LEU A 36 10.71 -68.46 -9.93
N ILE A 37 9.66 -69.20 -10.27
CA ILE A 37 8.43 -68.64 -10.83
C ILE A 37 7.73 -67.73 -9.83
N ILE A 38 7.63 -68.16 -8.57
CA ILE A 38 7.04 -67.35 -7.49
C ILE A 38 7.84 -66.06 -7.30
N LEU A 39 9.18 -66.15 -7.32
CA LEU A 39 10.05 -64.99 -7.20
C LEU A 39 9.86 -63.99 -8.34
N ILE A 40 9.71 -64.48 -9.58
CA ILE A 40 9.42 -63.65 -10.76
C ILE A 40 8.07 -62.95 -10.62
N ILE A 41 7.04 -63.66 -10.14
CA ILE A 41 5.69 -63.10 -9.94
C ILE A 41 5.71 -62.01 -8.86
N LEU A 42 6.34 -62.26 -7.71
CA LEU A 42 6.49 -61.22 -6.67
C LEU A 42 7.28 -60.01 -7.18
N GLY A 43 8.34 -60.24 -7.95
CA GLY A 43 9.12 -59.17 -8.58
C GLY A 43 8.29 -58.33 -9.56
N ALA A 44 7.45 -58.99 -10.37
CA ALA A 44 6.54 -58.30 -11.30
C ALA A 44 5.46 -57.48 -10.58
N ILE A 45 4.88 -58.01 -9.50
CA ILE A 45 3.88 -57.29 -8.68
C ILE A 45 4.51 -56.06 -8.01
N TYR A 46 5.69 -56.22 -7.40
CA TYR A 46 6.40 -55.12 -6.77
C TYR A 46 6.84 -54.06 -7.79
N GLY A 47 7.35 -54.50 -8.94
CA GLY A 47 7.71 -53.63 -10.06
C GLY A 47 6.51 -52.84 -10.60
N ALA A 48 5.36 -53.50 -10.76
CA ALA A 48 4.12 -52.85 -11.19
C ALA A 48 3.63 -51.83 -10.14
N TYR A 49 3.69 -52.17 -8.84
CA TYR A 49 3.32 -51.25 -7.77
C TYR A 49 4.23 -50.01 -7.75
N TRP A 50 5.55 -50.21 -7.84
CA TRP A 50 6.51 -49.11 -7.88
C TRP A 50 6.35 -48.23 -9.13
N PHE A 51 6.10 -48.85 -10.29
CA PHE A 51 5.90 -48.14 -11.55
C PHE A 51 4.59 -47.34 -11.57
N LEU A 52 3.49 -47.92 -11.06
CA LEU A 52 2.16 -47.29 -11.08
C LEU A 52 2.01 -46.24 -9.97
N TYR A 53 2.55 -46.49 -8.77
CA TYR A 53 2.32 -45.65 -7.60
C TYR A 53 3.59 -44.93 -7.12
N GLY A 54 4.74 -45.60 -7.10
CA GLY A 54 5.96 -45.06 -6.47
C GLY A 54 6.68 -43.97 -7.29
N ARG A 55 6.48 -43.93 -8.61
CA ARG A 55 7.27 -43.08 -9.53
C ARG A 55 6.97 -41.58 -9.44
N ASN A 56 5.76 -41.19 -9.04
CA ASN A 56 5.25 -39.82 -9.22
C ASN A 56 5.11 -38.99 -7.93
N TYR A 57 5.61 -39.47 -6.79
CA TYR A 57 5.55 -38.72 -5.52
C TYR A 57 6.89 -38.08 -5.21
N VAL A 58 7.04 -36.82 -5.61
CA VAL A 58 8.12 -35.96 -5.15
C VAL A 58 7.62 -35.20 -3.93
N LYS A 59 8.10 -35.57 -2.74
CA LYS A 59 7.95 -34.77 -1.53
C LYS A 59 9.16 -33.84 -1.44
N THR A 60 8.90 -32.55 -1.39
CA THR A 60 9.90 -31.53 -1.14
C THR A 60 9.40 -30.64 -0.01
N ASP A 61 10.27 -30.33 0.93
CA ASP A 61 9.99 -29.40 2.02
C ASP A 61 10.32 -27.95 1.61
N ASP A 62 10.98 -27.78 0.46
CA ASP A 62 11.41 -26.49 -0.08
C ASP A 62 10.36 -25.93 -1.05
N ALA A 63 9.23 -25.50 -0.49
CA ALA A 63 8.17 -24.83 -1.23
C ALA A 63 8.16 -23.33 -0.91
N TYR A 64 8.60 -22.50 -1.86
CA TYR A 64 8.51 -21.04 -1.76
C TYR A 64 7.24 -20.53 -2.43
N VAL A 65 6.53 -19.65 -1.73
CA VAL A 65 5.37 -18.93 -2.28
C VAL A 65 5.85 -17.64 -2.92
N ASN A 66 5.49 -17.44 -4.19
CA ASN A 66 5.73 -16.17 -4.87
C ASN A 66 4.55 -15.24 -4.62
N GLY A 67 4.83 -13.99 -4.26
CA GLY A 67 3.84 -12.94 -4.07
C GLY A 67 4.39 -11.59 -4.52
N ASN A 68 3.51 -10.69 -4.94
CA ASN A 68 3.91 -9.32 -5.26
C ASN A 68 4.09 -8.54 -3.97
N GLN A 69 5.32 -8.13 -3.68
CA GLN A 69 5.62 -7.28 -2.53
C GLN A 69 5.65 -5.81 -2.99
N ASN A 70 4.64 -5.05 -2.59
CA ASN A 70 4.59 -3.61 -2.82
C ASN A 70 4.92 -2.88 -1.51
N VAL A 71 5.91 -1.99 -1.57
CA VAL A 71 6.26 -1.15 -0.42
C VAL A 71 5.22 -0.03 -0.29
N ILE A 72 4.70 0.15 0.92
CA ILE A 72 3.80 1.26 1.23
C ILE A 72 4.63 2.45 1.72
N THR A 73 4.48 3.59 1.05
CA THR A 73 5.17 4.84 1.39
C THR A 73 4.16 5.93 1.70
N SER A 74 4.46 6.78 2.67
CA SER A 74 3.66 7.99 2.88
C SER A 74 3.78 8.93 1.69
N GLN A 75 2.68 9.57 1.31
CA GLN A 75 2.68 10.63 0.31
C GLN A 75 3.24 11.94 0.85
N VAL A 76 3.18 12.11 2.17
CA VAL A 76 3.60 13.33 2.87
C VAL A 76 4.67 13.00 3.90
N GLU A 77 5.61 13.92 4.10
CA GLU A 77 6.62 13.77 5.14
C GLU A 77 5.97 13.97 6.52
N GLY A 78 6.38 13.16 7.50
CA GLY A 78 5.86 13.24 8.86
C GLY A 78 6.36 12.11 9.75
N THR A 79 6.27 12.33 11.04
CA THR A 79 6.70 11.36 12.06
C THR A 79 5.56 10.39 12.37
N ILE A 80 5.84 9.10 12.48
CA ILE A 80 4.84 8.08 12.86
C ILE A 80 4.50 8.23 14.35
N THR A 81 3.22 8.40 14.67
CA THR A 81 2.73 8.48 16.05
C THR A 81 2.22 7.13 16.56
N GLN A 82 1.57 6.36 15.69
CA GLN A 82 0.94 5.08 16.03
C GLN A 82 1.05 4.11 14.85
N ILE A 83 1.22 2.82 15.18
CA ILE A 83 1.20 1.70 14.24
C ILE A 83 0.11 0.74 14.70
N TYR A 84 -0.77 0.32 13.78
CA TYR A 84 -1.97 -0.49 14.07
C TYR A 84 -1.88 -1.92 13.53
N ILE A 85 -0.71 -2.32 13.03
CA ILE A 85 -0.50 -3.64 12.44
C ILE A 85 0.68 -4.36 13.07
N GLU A 86 0.59 -5.68 13.04
CA GLU A 86 1.67 -6.60 13.39
C GLU A 86 2.29 -7.21 12.14
N ASP A 87 3.47 -7.82 12.29
CA ASP A 87 4.15 -8.49 11.20
C ASP A 87 3.30 -9.67 10.67
N THR A 88 3.32 -9.87 9.36
CA THR A 88 2.54 -10.90 8.64
C THR A 88 1.02 -10.87 8.82
N GLN A 89 0.47 -9.76 9.34
CA GLN A 89 -0.97 -9.59 9.51
C GLN A 89 -1.68 -9.40 8.16
N PHE A 90 -2.81 -10.10 7.97
CA PHE A 90 -3.70 -9.86 6.84
C PHE A 90 -4.46 -8.55 7.02
N VAL A 91 -4.45 -7.68 6.00
CA VAL A 91 -5.10 -6.37 6.02
C VAL A 91 -6.00 -6.17 4.81
N GLU A 92 -7.08 -5.43 5.00
CA GLU A 92 -8.03 -5.09 3.94
C GLU A 92 -7.73 -3.73 3.29
N LYS A 93 -8.28 -3.50 2.09
CA LYS A 93 -8.11 -2.22 1.40
C LYS A 93 -8.77 -1.09 2.20
N GLY A 94 -7.99 -0.05 2.48
CA GLY A 94 -8.45 1.12 3.25
C GLY A 94 -8.32 0.96 4.76
N GLN A 95 -7.79 -0.17 5.24
CA GLN A 95 -7.46 -0.33 6.64
C GLN A 95 -6.34 0.64 7.06
N LEU A 96 -6.51 1.25 8.23
CA LEU A 96 -5.50 2.11 8.83
C LEU A 96 -4.31 1.28 9.27
N LEU A 97 -3.12 1.57 8.73
CA LEU A 97 -1.88 0.85 9.05
C LEU A 97 -1.03 1.61 10.05
N ALA A 98 -0.86 2.90 9.84
CA ALA A 98 -0.10 3.80 10.70
C ALA A 98 -0.67 5.22 10.62
N VAL A 99 -0.45 6.01 11.67
CA VAL A 99 -0.84 7.42 11.73
C VAL A 99 0.40 8.28 11.82
N LEU A 100 0.46 9.30 10.97
CA LEU A 100 1.50 10.33 11.01
C LEU A 100 1.03 11.50 11.87
N ASP A 101 1.97 12.22 12.46
CA ASP A 101 1.70 13.48 13.14
C ASP A 101 1.18 14.52 12.14
N ASP A 102 0.01 15.08 12.43
CA ASP A 102 -0.69 16.04 11.57
C ASP A 102 -0.62 17.49 12.10
N THR A 103 0.16 17.73 13.16
CA THR A 103 0.23 19.04 13.84
C THR A 103 0.60 20.18 12.89
N ASP A 104 1.66 20.03 12.10
CA ASP A 104 2.09 21.08 11.16
C ASP A 104 1.05 21.33 10.06
N TYR A 105 0.38 20.27 9.60
CA TYR A 105 -0.69 20.38 8.59
C TYR A 105 -1.93 21.08 9.17
N LYS A 106 -2.28 20.82 10.43
CA LYS A 106 -3.35 21.53 11.14
C LYS A 106 -3.02 23.02 11.29
N ILE A 107 -1.81 23.35 11.72
CA ILE A 107 -1.37 24.74 11.86
C ILE A 107 -1.39 25.45 10.49
N ALA A 108 -0.93 24.79 9.42
CA ALA A 108 -0.98 25.33 8.07
C ALA A 108 -2.44 25.59 7.61
N LEU A 109 -3.35 24.67 7.91
CA LEU A 109 -4.78 24.80 7.61
C LEU A 109 -5.40 25.97 8.38
N GLU A 110 -5.12 26.10 9.68
CA GLU A 110 -5.60 27.20 10.51
C GLU A 110 -5.08 28.55 10.03
N ASN A 111 -3.80 28.62 9.66
CA ASN A 111 -3.20 29.83 9.06
C ASN A 111 -3.86 30.20 7.73
N ALA A 112 -4.14 29.22 6.87
CA ALA A 112 -4.86 29.45 5.61
C ALA A 112 -6.28 29.97 5.86
N ALA A 113 -7.01 29.38 6.82
CA ALA A 113 -8.34 29.82 7.21
C ALA A 113 -8.33 31.24 7.80
N ALA A 114 -7.34 31.56 8.63
CA ALA A 114 -7.16 32.91 9.19
C ALA A 114 -6.84 33.94 8.10
N SER A 115 -6.01 33.58 7.12
CA SER A 115 -5.70 34.41 5.95
C SER A 115 -6.94 34.70 5.11
N LEU A 116 -7.75 33.67 4.84
CA LEU A 116 -9.05 33.83 4.17
C LEU A 116 -9.97 34.78 4.95
N GLY A 117 -10.06 34.61 6.27
CA GLY A 117 -10.85 35.50 7.11
C GLY A 117 -10.39 36.96 7.05
N LYS A 118 -9.07 37.21 6.95
CA LYS A 118 -8.53 38.57 6.74
C LYS A 118 -8.95 39.12 5.38
N ALA A 119 -8.85 38.32 4.32
CA ALA A 119 -9.23 38.74 2.97
C ALA A 119 -10.72 39.08 2.87
N VAL A 120 -11.60 38.28 3.48
CA VAL A 120 -13.05 38.55 3.52
C VAL A 120 -13.35 39.85 4.25
N ARG A 121 -12.70 40.11 5.39
CA ARG A 121 -12.85 41.39 6.12
C ARG A 121 -12.36 42.58 5.30
N ALA A 122 -11.22 42.44 4.63
CA ALA A 122 -10.69 43.50 3.77
C ALA A 122 -11.65 43.81 2.61
N TYR A 123 -12.23 42.78 1.99
CA TYR A 123 -13.25 42.94 0.96
C TYR A 123 -14.51 43.64 1.49
N SER A 124 -15.00 43.25 2.67
CA SER A 124 -16.16 43.89 3.30
C SER A 124 -15.92 45.38 3.59
N ASN A 125 -14.72 45.73 4.05
CA ASN A 125 -14.34 47.12 4.28
C ASN A 125 -14.32 47.89 2.96
N LEU A 126 -13.65 47.35 1.93
CA LEU A 126 -13.61 47.98 0.60
C LEU A 126 -15.01 48.17 0.00
N SER A 127 -15.90 47.18 0.16
CA SER A 127 -17.28 47.30 -0.30
C SER A 127 -18.04 48.42 0.42
N SER A 128 -17.73 48.65 1.70
CA SER A 128 -18.32 49.73 2.49
C SER A 128 -17.76 51.08 2.04
N ASP A 129 -16.46 51.16 1.76
CA ASP A 129 -15.81 52.37 1.23
C ASP A 129 -16.37 52.75 -0.15
N VAL A 130 -16.64 51.76 -1.01
CA VAL A 130 -17.29 51.97 -2.31
C VAL A 130 -18.70 52.52 -2.13
N ALA A 131 -19.51 51.92 -1.24
CA ALA A 131 -20.86 52.43 -0.96
C ALA A 131 -20.83 53.88 -0.43
N GLN A 132 -19.86 54.20 0.43
CA GLN A 132 -19.68 55.57 0.92
C GLN A 132 -19.26 56.53 -0.20
N ALA A 133 -18.38 56.10 -1.11
CA ALA A 133 -17.97 56.89 -2.26
C ALA A 133 -19.15 57.17 -3.21
N GLU A 134 -20.01 56.18 -3.45
CA GLU A 134 -21.24 56.33 -4.25
C GLU A 134 -22.21 57.35 -3.62
N ASP A 135 -22.39 57.30 -2.30
CA ASP A 135 -23.25 58.26 -1.60
C ASP A 135 -22.66 59.68 -1.63
N ASN A 136 -21.33 59.81 -1.53
CA ASN A 136 -20.66 61.10 -1.72
C ASN A 136 -20.88 61.65 -3.13
N VAL A 137 -20.85 60.81 -4.16
CA VAL A 137 -21.17 61.22 -5.54
C VAL A 137 -22.60 61.73 -5.64
N LYS A 138 -23.59 61.00 -5.09
CA LYS A 138 -25.00 61.46 -5.09
C LYS A 138 -25.18 62.80 -4.38
N VAL A 139 -24.49 63.02 -3.27
CA VAL A 139 -24.51 64.31 -2.56
C VAL A 139 -23.93 65.41 -3.43
N LYS A 140 -22.81 65.15 -4.14
CA LYS A 140 -22.19 66.11 -5.05
C LYS A 140 -23.06 66.43 -6.26
N GLU A 141 -23.72 65.44 -6.85
CA GLU A 141 -24.69 65.63 -7.92
C GLU A 141 -25.88 66.51 -7.48
N SER A 142 -26.40 66.28 -6.27
CA SER A 142 -27.48 67.10 -5.71
C SER A 142 -27.03 68.55 -5.45
N GLN A 143 -25.80 68.74 -4.95
CA GLN A 143 -25.19 70.06 -4.76
C GLN A 143 -25.01 70.78 -6.10
N LEU A 144 -24.54 70.09 -7.13
CA LEU A 144 -24.39 70.65 -8.48
C LEU A 144 -25.74 71.08 -9.05
N LYS A 145 -26.75 70.22 -9.00
CA LYS A 145 -28.11 70.54 -9.47
C LYS A 145 -28.71 71.74 -8.75
N LYS A 146 -28.45 71.87 -7.44
CA LYS A 146 -28.86 73.04 -6.66
C LYS A 146 -28.14 74.30 -7.14
N ALA A 147 -26.82 74.26 -7.29
CA ALA A 147 -26.02 75.38 -7.78
C ALA A 147 -26.44 75.85 -9.18
N GLU A 148 -26.75 74.91 -10.08
CA GLU A 148 -27.30 75.20 -11.41
C GLU A 148 -28.63 75.93 -11.34
N THR A 149 -29.53 75.48 -10.46
CA THR A 149 -30.86 76.08 -10.28
C THR A 149 -30.75 77.49 -9.68
N ASP A 150 -29.93 77.64 -8.64
CA ASP A 150 -29.67 78.93 -7.99
C ASP A 150 -29.04 79.93 -8.98
N PHE A 151 -28.06 79.49 -9.79
CA PHE A 151 -27.48 80.33 -10.83
C PHE A 151 -28.47 80.71 -11.93
N ALA A 152 -29.33 79.78 -12.37
CA ALA A 152 -30.35 80.07 -13.37
C ALA A 152 -31.37 81.11 -12.88
N MET A 153 -31.79 81.02 -11.61
CA MET A 153 -32.68 81.97 -10.96
C MET A 153 -32.03 83.35 -10.79
N ASP A 154 -30.78 83.40 -10.32
CA ASP A 154 -30.02 84.63 -10.13
C ASP A 154 -29.78 85.34 -11.47
N ARG A 155 -29.43 84.58 -12.51
CA ARG A 155 -29.27 85.11 -13.88
C ARG A 155 -30.56 85.74 -14.41
N ALA A 156 -31.70 85.09 -14.21
CA ALA A 156 -33.00 85.63 -14.63
C ALA A 156 -33.34 86.92 -13.86
N SER A 157 -33.10 86.93 -12.55
CA SER A 157 -33.33 88.10 -11.69
C SER A 157 -32.40 89.27 -12.01
N TYR A 158 -31.14 89.00 -12.37
CA TYR A 158 -30.16 90.00 -12.78
C TYR A 158 -30.56 90.65 -14.11
N ASN A 159 -30.97 89.85 -15.09
CA ASN A 159 -31.47 90.35 -16.38
C ASN A 159 -32.76 91.18 -16.22
N ALA A 160 -33.58 90.91 -15.21
CA ALA A 160 -34.76 91.69 -14.86
C ALA A 160 -34.45 92.96 -14.03
N GLY A 161 -33.19 93.20 -13.64
CA GLY A 161 -32.77 94.36 -12.85
C GLY A 161 -33.09 94.28 -11.35
N LEU A 162 -33.42 93.09 -10.83
CA LEU A 162 -33.91 92.89 -9.45
C LEU A 162 -32.84 92.47 -8.43
N THR A 163 -31.64 92.10 -8.88
CA THR A 163 -30.53 91.66 -8.00
C THR A 163 -29.21 92.35 -8.33
N SER A 164 -28.26 92.30 -7.39
CA SER A 164 -26.94 92.93 -7.53
C SER A 164 -25.98 92.09 -8.39
N LYS A 165 -25.03 92.76 -9.06
CA LYS A 165 -23.98 92.10 -9.86
C LYS A 165 -23.14 91.12 -9.01
N HIS A 166 -22.89 91.46 -7.75
CA HIS A 166 -22.14 90.61 -6.82
C HIS A 166 -22.82 89.26 -6.58
N GLN A 167 -24.15 89.26 -6.43
CA GLN A 167 -24.92 88.04 -6.22
C GLN A 167 -24.83 87.10 -7.44
N TYR A 168 -24.96 87.65 -8.64
CA TYR A 168 -24.80 86.91 -9.89
C TYR A 168 -23.40 86.28 -10.05
N GLU A 169 -22.33 87.03 -9.78
CA GLU A 169 -20.97 86.48 -9.86
C GLU A 169 -20.70 85.42 -8.78
N THR A 170 -21.33 85.55 -7.60
CA THR A 170 -21.22 84.57 -6.53
C THR A 170 -21.83 83.22 -6.94
N SER A 171 -23.05 83.21 -7.48
CA SER A 171 -23.68 81.97 -7.95
C SER A 171 -22.96 81.38 -9.17
N LYS A 172 -22.43 82.23 -10.06
CA LYS A 172 -21.59 81.79 -11.18
C LYS A 172 -20.30 81.10 -10.71
N ASN A 173 -19.64 81.63 -9.69
CA ASN A 173 -18.44 81.01 -9.12
C ASN A 173 -18.76 79.69 -8.41
N ASN A 174 -19.90 79.61 -7.71
CA ASN A 174 -20.33 78.38 -7.03
C ASN A 174 -20.68 77.24 -8.00
N LEU A 175 -21.05 77.54 -9.25
CA LEU A 175 -21.27 76.56 -10.31
C LEU A 175 -19.96 76.01 -10.90
N ASN A 176 -18.87 76.78 -10.85
CA ASN A 176 -17.57 76.47 -11.46
C ASN A 176 -16.63 75.69 -10.51
N ILE A 177 -17.18 74.96 -9.53
CA ILE A 177 -16.44 74.18 -8.53
C ILE A 177 -16.50 72.69 -8.86
#